data_AF-A0A946NHM5-F1
#
_entry.id   AF-A0A946NHM5-F1
#
_cell.length_a   1.000
_cell.length_b   1.000
_cell.length_c   1.000
_cell.angle_alpha   90.00
_cell.angle_beta   90.00
_cell.angle_gamma   90.00
#
_symmetry.space_group_name_H-M   'P 1'
#
loop_
_entity.id
_entity.type
_entity.pdbx_description
1 polymer ?
#
loop_
_entity_poly.entity_id
_entity_poly.type
_entity_poly.pdbx_seq_one_letter_code
_entity_poly.pdbx_strand_id
1 'polypeptide(L)'
;MIDLFKEIIPEKLIERLQKEVIQVTFNKVNGEERIMDCTLQESVIPKTDPKNKKNNDEVLPVWDVNKNEWRSFRFDSVTNLKKPGTRVFTKKPNDWGVL
;
A
#
# COMPACT_ATOMS: atom_id res chain seq x y z
N MET A 1 -12.00 -24.58 -7.44
CA MET A 1 -10.71 -24.56 -6.72
C MET A 1 -10.64 -23.20 -6.04
N ILE A 2 -11.05 -23.12 -4.78
CA ILE A 2 -11.03 -21.87 -4.01
C ILE A 2 -9.57 -21.61 -3.70
N ASP A 3 -9.07 -20.48 -4.15
CA ASP A 3 -7.69 -20.07 -3.98
C ASP A 3 -7.49 -19.72 -2.50
N LEU A 4 -7.19 -20.73 -1.67
CA LEU A 4 -7.10 -20.66 -0.20
C LEU A 4 -6.15 -19.55 0.28
N PHE A 5 -5.19 -19.17 -0.57
CA PHE A 5 -4.33 -18.02 -0.33
C PHE A 5 -5.12 -16.70 -0.23
N LYS A 6 -6.25 -16.54 -0.92
CA LYS A 6 -7.01 -15.29 -0.96
C LYS A 6 -7.87 -15.02 0.28
N GLU A 7 -8.35 -16.05 0.99
CA GLU A 7 -9.18 -15.85 2.19
C GLU A 7 -8.36 -15.46 3.43
N ILE A 8 -7.11 -15.89 3.54
CA ILE A 8 -6.29 -15.70 4.76
C ILE A 8 -5.50 -14.36 4.74
N ILE A 9 -5.28 -13.78 3.55
CA ILE A 9 -4.43 -12.59 3.38
C ILE A 9 -5.07 -11.29 3.90
N PRO A 10 -6.37 -10.98 3.70
CA PRO A 10 -6.90 -9.64 3.95
C PRO A 10 -6.74 -9.16 5.39
N GLU A 11 -7.23 -9.92 6.37
CA GLU A 11 -7.18 -9.54 7.79
C GLU A 11 -5.74 -9.40 8.29
N LYS A 12 -4.91 -10.40 8.00
CA LYS A 12 -3.50 -10.41 8.41
C LYS A 12 -2.70 -9.27 7.77
N LEU A 13 -3.02 -8.89 6.53
CA LEU A 13 -2.40 -7.75 5.86
C LEU A 13 -2.81 -6.43 6.54
N ILE A 14 -4.09 -6.26 6.84
CA ILE A 14 -4.61 -5.07 7.52
C ILE A 14 -3.93 -4.89 8.90
N GLU A 15 -3.87 -5.96 9.70
CA GLU A 15 -3.19 -5.92 11.01
C GLU A 15 -1.73 -5.49 10.90
N ARG A 16 -1.02 -5.95 9.85
CA ARG A 16 0.36 -5.55 9.60
C ARG A 16 0.46 -4.10 9.17
N LEU A 17 -0.41 -3.65 8.26
CA LEU A 17 -0.44 -2.26 7.81
C LEU A 17 -0.73 -1.28 8.95
N GLN A 18 -1.53 -1.67 9.95
CA GLN A 18 -1.78 -0.86 11.14
C GLN A 18 -0.55 -0.72 12.06
N LYS A 19 0.43 -1.63 11.96
CA LYS A 19 1.61 -1.69 12.83
C LYS A 19 2.89 -1.20 12.14
N GLU A 20 3.01 -1.40 10.83
CA GLU A 20 4.21 -1.13 10.06
C GLU A 20 3.89 -0.66 8.62
N VAL A 21 4.92 -0.16 7.93
CA VAL A 21 4.86 0.07 6.48
C VAL A 21 5.13 -1.25 5.77
N ILE A 22 4.31 -1.55 4.76
CA ILE A 22 4.43 -2.73 3.91
C ILE A 22 4.61 -2.28 2.46
N GLN A 23 5.55 -2.91 1.75
CA GLN A 23 5.68 -2.80 0.31
C GLN A 23 4.72 -3.81 -0.34
N VAL A 24 3.73 -3.29 -1.07
CA VAL A 24 2.73 -4.07 -1.81
C VAL A 24 3.07 -4.01 -3.29
N THR A 25 3.14 -5.18 -3.93
CA THR A 25 3.17 -5.32 -5.38
C THR A 25 1.82 -5.81 -5.88
N PHE A 26 1.25 -5.13 -6.86
CA PHE A 26 -0.03 -5.50 -7.45
C PHE A 26 -0.09 -5.20 -8.95
N ASN A 27 -0.92 -5.95 -9.67
CA ASN A 27 -1.14 -5.77 -11.10
C ASN A 27 -2.33 -4.85 -11.35
N LYS A 28 -2.15 -3.86 -12.21
CA LYS A 28 -3.26 -3.06 -12.71
C LYS A 28 -4.04 -3.83 -13.78
N VAL A 29 -5.24 -3.33 -14.09
CA VAL A 29 -6.10 -3.89 -15.15
C VAL A 29 -5.41 -3.94 -16.52
N ASN A 30 -4.52 -2.98 -16.82
CA ASN A 30 -3.74 -2.95 -18.06
C ASN A 30 -2.53 -3.91 -18.05
N GLY A 31 -2.35 -4.72 -17.00
CA GLY A 31 -1.22 -5.64 -16.84
C GLY A 31 0.07 -5.01 -16.32
N GLU A 32 0.10 -3.69 -16.08
CA GLU A 32 1.25 -3.00 -15.48
C GLU A 32 1.39 -3.41 -14.01
N GLU A 33 2.57 -3.90 -13.62
CA GLU A 33 2.91 -4.12 -12.22
C GLU A 33 3.21 -2.79 -11.53
N ARG A 34 2.68 -2.61 -10.31
CA ARG A 34 3.01 -1.48 -9.46
C ARG A 34 3.48 -1.93 -8.10
N ILE A 35 4.45 -1.18 -7.59
CA ILE A 35 5.02 -1.34 -6.26
C ILE A 35 4.74 -0.06 -5.49
N MET A 36 4.23 -0.19 -4.27
CA MET A 36 4.05 0.95 -3.38
C MET A 36 4.33 0.57 -1.94
N ASP A 37 4.87 1.52 -1.17
CA ASP A 37 5.03 1.39 0.27
C ASP A 37 3.83 2.08 0.92
N CYS A 38 3.09 1.34 1.75
CA CYS A 38 1.87 1.86 2.36
C CYS A 38 1.67 1.41 3.80
N THR A 39 0.82 2.14 4.51
CA THR A 39 0.50 1.88 5.92
C THR A 39 -0.93 2.31 6.27
N LEU A 40 -1.42 1.80 7.38
CA LEU A 40 -2.63 2.21 8.10
C LEU A 40 -2.31 2.63 9.54
N GLN A 41 -1.03 2.80 9.87
CA GLN A 41 -0.60 3.21 11.20
C GLN A 41 -1.10 4.62 11.52
N GLU A 42 -1.91 4.74 12.58
CA GLU A 42 -2.57 6.00 12.98
C GLU A 42 -1.60 7.16 13.24
N SER A 43 -0.37 6.86 13.66
CA SER A 43 0.67 7.88 13.90
C SER A 43 1.27 8.47 12.63
N VAL A 44 1.09 7.82 11.48
CA VAL A 44 1.68 8.23 10.18
C VAL A 44 0.63 8.87 9.28
N ILE A 45 -0.60 8.36 9.33
CA ILE A 45 -1.69 8.85 8.48
C ILE A 45 -2.22 10.21 8.98
N PRO A 46 -2.61 11.12 8.08
CA PRO A 46 -3.26 12.36 8.49
C PRO A 46 -4.61 12.05 9.15
N LYS A 47 -4.98 12.86 10.16
CA LYS A 47 -6.33 12.80 10.72
C LYS A 47 -7.34 13.13 9.63
N THR A 48 -8.24 12.19 9.37
CA THR A 48 -9.35 12.38 8.44
C THR A 48 -10.66 12.19 9.17
N ASP A 49 -11.66 13.00 8.85
CA ASP A 49 -13.02 12.75 9.33
C ASP A 49 -13.52 11.41 8.79
N PRO A 50 -14.24 10.61 9.61
CA PRO A 50 -14.83 9.37 9.15
C PRO A 50 -15.85 9.68 8.05
N LYS A 51 -15.46 9.47 6.80
CA LYS A 51 -16.38 9.53 5.67
C LYS A 51 -17.22 8.27 5.71
N ASN A 52 -18.54 8.43 5.75
CA ASN A 52 -19.50 7.35 5.67
C ASN A 52 -19.53 6.78 4.23
N LYS A 53 -18.43 6.14 3.82
CA LYS A 53 -18.32 5.43 2.54
C LYS A 53 -18.75 4.00 2.77
N LYS A 54 -19.53 3.46 1.83
CA LYS A 54 -19.84 2.04 1.78
C LYS A 54 -18.53 1.26 1.68
N ASN A 55 -18.24 0.40 2.66
CA ASN A 55 -17.08 -0.48 2.62
C ASN A 55 -17.20 -1.43 1.42
N ASN A 56 -16.11 -1.57 0.68
CA ASN A 56 -15.97 -2.55 -0.38
C ASN A 56 -14.90 -3.54 0.06
N ASP A 57 -15.30 -4.75 0.41
CA ASP A 57 -14.40 -5.78 0.97
C ASP A 57 -13.34 -6.25 -0.02
N GLU A 58 -13.48 -5.93 -1.30
CA GLU A 58 -12.48 -6.25 -2.33
C GLU A 58 -11.36 -5.20 -2.42
N VAL A 59 -11.56 -3.99 -1.87
CA VAL A 59 -10.67 -2.84 -2.04
C VAL A 59 -10.18 -2.33 -0.70
N LEU A 60 -8.86 -2.21 -0.55
CA LEU A 60 -8.27 -1.67 0.67
C LEU A 60 -7.75 -0.25 0.45
N PRO A 61 -8.34 0.79 1.08
CA PRO A 61 -7.72 2.10 1.15
C PRO A 61 -6.52 2.07 2.09
N VAL A 62 -5.41 2.67 1.67
CA VAL A 62 -4.14 2.74 2.42
C VAL A 62 -3.48 4.09 2.20
N TRP A 63 -2.60 4.48 3.11
CA TRP A 63 -1.76 5.65 2.95
C TRP A 63 -0.46 5.29 2.25
N ASP A 64 -0.20 5.88 1.08
CA ASP A 64 1.07 5.74 0.35
C ASP A 64 2.10 6.68 0.99
N VAL A 65 3.10 6.12 1.69
CA VAL A 65 4.09 6.91 2.44
C VAL A 65 5.11 7.60 1.53
N ASN A 66 5.24 7.15 0.28
CA ASN A 66 6.16 7.77 -0.67
C ASN A 66 5.55 9.02 -1.29
N LYS A 67 4.23 9.05 -1.44
CA LYS A 67 3.50 10.16 -2.05
C LYS A 67 2.70 11.01 -1.07
N ASN A 68 2.59 10.57 0.19
CA ASN A 68 1.78 11.23 1.20
C ASN A 68 0.34 11.47 0.74
N GLU A 69 -0.29 10.42 0.20
CA GLU A 69 -1.67 10.47 -0.27
C GLU A 69 -2.41 9.16 -0.02
N TRP A 70 -3.74 9.23 0.07
CA TRP A 70 -4.59 8.05 0.14
C TRP A 70 -4.65 7.35 -1.22
N ARG A 71 -4.41 6.05 -1.23
CA ARG A 71 -4.52 5.17 -2.39
C ARG A 71 -5.36 3.95 -2.06
N SER A 72 -5.68 3.16 -3.07
CA SER A 72 -6.40 1.91 -2.88
C SER A 72 -5.94 0.88 -3.90
N PHE A 73 -5.95 -0.39 -3.50
CA PHE A 73 -5.72 -1.54 -4.38
C PHE A 73 -6.74 -2.62 -4.07
N ARG A 74 -6.93 -3.54 -5.03
CA ARG A 74 -7.80 -4.69 -4.83
C ARG A 74 -7.01 -5.86 -4.28
N PHE A 75 -7.57 -6.62 -3.34
CA PHE A 75 -6.89 -7.79 -2.79
C PHE A 75 -6.55 -8.83 -3.88
N ASP A 76 -7.47 -9.01 -4.84
CA ASP A 76 -7.29 -9.96 -5.96
C ASP A 76 -6.11 -9.63 -6.89
N SER A 77 -5.69 -8.37 -6.89
CA SER A 77 -4.60 -7.86 -7.74
C SER A 77 -3.23 -7.96 -7.09
N VAL A 78 -3.15 -8.27 -5.79
CA VAL A 78 -1.88 -8.34 -5.04
C VAL A 78 -1.11 -9.57 -5.46
N THR A 79 0.15 -9.37 -5.83
CA THR A 79 1.07 -10.43 -6.24
C THR A 79 2.22 -10.62 -5.26
N ASN A 80 2.55 -9.61 -4.46
CA ASN A 80 3.63 -9.70 -3.48
C ASN A 80 3.45 -8.76 -2.28
N LEU A 81 3.95 -9.19 -1.13
CA LEU A 81 3.99 -8.41 0.12
C LEU A 81 5.37 -8.56 0.76
N LYS A 82 6.05 -7.44 0.97
CA LYS A 82 7.39 -7.40 1.58
C LYS A 82 7.47 -6.30 2.63
N LYS A 83 8.40 -6.42 3.56
CA LYS A 83 8.83 -5.22 4.29
C LYS A 83 9.56 -4.32 3.30
N PRO A 84 9.33 -3.00 3.30
CA PRO A 84 10.13 -2.08 2.51
C PRO A 84 11.59 -2.39 2.82
N GLY A 85 12.40 -2.60 1.79
CA GLY A 85 13.84 -2.72 1.98
C GLY A 85 14.34 -1.48 2.72
N THR A 86 15.41 -1.59 3.50
CA THR A 86 16.06 -0.44 4.12
C THR A 86 16.28 0.60 3.03
N ARG A 87 15.45 1.65 3.01
CA ARG A 87 15.64 2.77 2.08
C ARG A 87 16.96 3.38 2.50
N VAL A 88 18.04 2.97 1.82
CA VAL A 88 19.23 3.79 1.76
C VAL A 88 18.73 5.05 1.08
N PHE A 89 18.47 6.09 1.87
CA PHE A 89 18.16 7.41 1.36
C PHE A 89 19.41 7.92 0.64
N THR A 90 19.69 7.43 -0.57
CA THR A 90 20.58 8.12 -1.50
C THR A 90 19.80 9.24 -2.17
N LYS A 91 19.18 10.13 -1.39
CA LYS A 91 19.00 11.49 -1.88
C LYS A 91 20.40 12.08 -1.94
N LYS A 92 21.03 12.04 -3.11
CA LYS A 92 22.09 13.01 -3.40
C LYS A 92 21.42 14.39 -3.33
N PRO A 93 21.92 15.33 -2.54
CA PRO A 93 21.23 16.60 -2.29
C PRO A 93 21.08 17.52 -3.52
N ASN A 94 21.57 17.15 -4.71
CA ASN A 94 21.77 18.08 -5.83
C ASN A 94 21.27 17.59 -7.20
N ASP A 95 20.28 16.70 -7.29
CA ASP A 95 19.72 16.32 -8.60
C ASP A 95 18.65 17.33 -9.06
N TRP A 96 19.09 18.56 -9.38
CA TRP A 96 18.32 19.52 -10.17
C TRP A 96 18.71 19.33 -11.63
N GLY A 97 18.09 18.35 -12.28
CA GLY A 97 18.17 18.18 -13.73
C GLY A 97 17.47 19.34 -14.45
N VAL A 98 18.21 20.42 -14.66
CA VAL A 98 18.04 21.44 -15.70
C VAL A 98 19.42 21.47 -16.37
N LEU A 99 19.66 21.06 -17.62
CA LEU A 99 18.89 21.08 -18.87
C LEU A 99 18.81 19.70 -19.53
#